data_AF-A0A0B5ILL3-F1
#
_entry.id   AF-A0A0B5ILL3-F1
#
_cell.length_a   1.000
_cell.length_b   1.000
_cell.length_c   1.000
_cell.angle_alpha   90.00
_cell.angle_beta   90.00
_cell.angle_gamma   90.00
#
_symmetry.space_group_name_H-M   'P 1'
#
loop_
_entity.id
_entity.type
_entity.pdbx_description
1 polymer ?
#
loop_
_entity_poly.entity_id
_entity_poly.type
_entity_poly.pdbx_seq_one_letter_code
_entity_poly.pdbx_strand_id
1 'polypeptide(L)'
;MCWSATADLWAGLGIGAVGVVSLASVRRPGDAPLAALPLLLGAHQLVEAAVWHAGGGTGPATLAWAVIALPLLPLWVPLGVLTAARPATRPRRSVPLTVAGPRFLVPPAVARPRLLVPPAANRSRLLVPSAADRLRLLVPLAVGLATASVLAYRLATRPVSAETRGHTLGYTVDLPYAPLVLAGYLLATIGALLLARDRLLRILGLVTGAGAAVCALLWRTEFVSTWCALAAVASLLLLVWVRRRPRSDPNPTVTRRPLSS
;
A
#
# COMPACT_ATOMS: atom_id res chain seq x y z
N MET A 1 -5.79 16.48 11.03
CA MET A 1 -6.57 16.31 12.26
C MET A 1 -7.96 16.77 11.94
N CYS A 2 -9.02 15.95 12.02
CA CYS A 2 -10.36 16.48 11.76
C CYS A 2 -10.79 17.43 12.90
N TRP A 3 -11.85 18.21 12.65
CA TRP A 3 -12.27 19.33 13.50
C TRP A 3 -12.90 18.90 14.83
N SER A 4 -13.36 17.65 14.90
CA SER A 4 -14.02 17.11 16.08
C SER A 4 -14.02 15.58 16.08
N ALA A 5 -14.18 14.99 17.27
CA ALA A 5 -14.37 13.55 17.45
C ALA A 5 -15.44 12.96 16.52
N THR A 6 -16.56 13.68 16.33
CA THR A 6 -17.66 13.25 15.48
C THR A 6 -17.28 13.24 14.00
N ALA A 7 -16.50 14.25 13.55
CA ALA A 7 -16.00 14.29 12.18
C ALA A 7 -15.01 13.15 11.92
N ASP A 8 -14.07 12.92 12.84
CA ASP A 8 -13.12 11.80 12.81
C ASP A 8 -13.86 10.45 12.77
N LEU A 9 -14.90 10.28 13.59
CA LEU A 9 -15.71 9.08 13.63
C LEU A 9 -16.38 8.77 12.28
N TRP A 10 -17.13 9.72 11.72
CA TRP A 10 -17.82 9.51 10.45
C TRP A 10 -16.87 9.35 9.27
N ALA A 11 -15.79 10.13 9.23
CA ALA A 11 -14.75 9.96 8.23
C ALA A 11 -14.10 8.56 8.35
N GLY A 12 -13.78 8.12 9.56
CA GLY A 12 -13.20 6.81 9.85
C GLY A 12 -14.09 5.65 9.41
N LEU A 13 -15.39 5.71 9.72
CA LEU A 13 -16.36 4.69 9.30
C LEU A 13 -16.50 4.65 7.77
N GLY A 14 -16.67 5.80 7.12
CA GLY A 14 -16.83 5.88 5.67
C GLY A 14 -15.59 5.40 4.91
N ILE A 15 -14.41 5.88 5.30
CA ILE A 15 -13.13 5.48 4.72
C ILE A 15 -12.84 4.00 5.01
N GLY A 16 -13.14 3.53 6.23
CA GLY A 16 -13.02 2.13 6.62
C GLY A 16 -13.88 1.20 5.76
N ALA A 17 -15.13 1.58 5.50
CA ALA A 17 -16.02 0.83 4.62
C ALA A 17 -15.46 0.75 3.18
N VAL A 18 -14.96 1.86 2.65
CA VAL A 18 -14.24 1.87 1.36
C VAL A 18 -13.03 0.94 1.39
N GLY A 19 -12.31 0.86 2.51
CA GLY A 19 -11.20 -0.06 2.72
C GLY A 19 -11.60 -1.53 2.71
N VAL A 20 -12.67 -1.90 3.41
CA VAL A 20 -13.23 -3.26 3.37
C VAL A 20 -13.60 -3.64 1.94
N VAL A 21 -14.30 -2.76 1.22
CA VAL A 21 -14.69 -3.01 -0.17
C VAL A 21 -13.47 -3.07 -1.09
N SER A 22 -12.45 -2.24 -0.87
CA SER A 22 -11.19 -2.25 -1.64
C SER A 22 -10.47 -3.59 -1.45
N LEU A 23 -10.33 -4.05 -0.21
CA LEU A 23 -9.69 -5.31 0.12
C LEU A 23 -10.47 -6.52 -0.44
N ALA A 24 -11.81 -6.50 -0.33
CA ALA A 24 -12.67 -7.51 -0.93
C ALA A 24 -12.62 -7.51 -2.48
N SER A 25 -12.26 -6.38 -3.09
CA SER A 25 -12.09 -6.26 -4.55
C SER A 25 -10.73 -6.78 -5.04
N VAL A 26 -9.82 -7.20 -4.15
CA VAL A 26 -8.48 -7.67 -4.51
C VAL A 26 -8.57 -8.97 -5.28
N ARG A 27 -8.01 -8.96 -6.49
CA ARG A 27 -7.92 -10.15 -7.36
C ARG A 27 -6.51 -10.73 -7.45
N ARG A 28 -5.51 -9.98 -6.96
CA ARG A 28 -4.10 -10.38 -6.96
C ARG A 28 -3.54 -10.16 -5.56
N PRO A 29 -2.92 -11.17 -4.92
CA PRO A 29 -2.46 -11.03 -3.54
C PRO A 29 -1.42 -9.91 -3.36
N GLY A 30 -0.64 -9.60 -4.40
CA GLY A 30 0.31 -8.48 -4.37
C GLY A 30 -0.34 -7.10 -4.27
N ASP A 31 -1.62 -6.97 -4.60
CA ASP A 31 -2.36 -5.69 -4.54
C ASP A 31 -2.97 -5.45 -3.14
N ALA A 32 -3.04 -6.48 -2.29
CA ALA A 32 -3.69 -6.42 -0.98
C ALA A 32 -3.14 -5.33 -0.05
N PRO A 33 -1.81 -5.10 0.07
CA PRO A 33 -1.32 -4.07 0.99
C PRO A 33 -1.77 -2.66 0.60
N LEU A 34 -1.79 -2.31 -0.69
CA LEU A 34 -2.31 -1.01 -1.14
C LEU A 34 -3.83 -0.93 -1.00
N ALA A 35 -4.54 -2.02 -1.30
CA ALA A 35 -5.99 -2.08 -1.13
C ALA A 35 -6.44 -1.99 0.33
N ALA A 36 -5.57 -2.33 1.29
CA ALA A 36 -5.79 -2.19 2.73
C ALA A 36 -5.49 -0.79 3.27
N LEU A 37 -4.81 0.08 2.51
CA LEU A 37 -4.50 1.45 2.95
C LEU A 37 -5.74 2.26 3.39
N PRO A 38 -6.88 2.22 2.67
CA PRO A 38 -8.07 2.94 3.14
C PRO A 38 -8.59 2.39 4.47
N LEU A 39 -8.48 1.08 4.71
CA LEU A 39 -8.86 0.50 6.00
C LEU A 39 -7.94 1.03 7.12
N LEU A 40 -6.64 1.13 6.84
CA LEU A 40 -5.67 1.70 7.78
C LEU A 40 -5.94 3.19 8.06
N LEU A 41 -6.23 3.98 7.01
CA LEU A 41 -6.59 5.39 7.15
C LEU A 41 -7.90 5.56 7.94
N GLY A 42 -8.90 4.71 7.69
CA GLY A 42 -10.16 4.72 8.43
C GLY A 42 -9.94 4.40 9.92
N ALA A 43 -9.16 3.37 10.22
CA ALA A 43 -8.76 3.03 11.58
C ALA A 43 -8.00 4.17 12.26
N HIS A 44 -7.13 4.88 11.52
CA HIS A 44 -6.43 6.04 12.03
C HIS A 44 -7.38 7.15 12.51
N GLN A 45 -8.42 7.46 11.74
CA GLN A 45 -9.42 8.46 12.14
C GLN A 45 -10.26 7.99 13.34
N LEU A 46 -10.62 6.71 13.41
CA LEU A 46 -11.32 6.17 14.58
C LEU A 46 -10.45 6.27 15.85
N VAL A 47 -9.13 6.05 15.73
CA VAL A 47 -8.20 6.25 16.82
C VAL A 47 -8.09 7.74 17.20
N GLU A 48 -8.07 8.65 16.23
CA GLU A 48 -8.09 10.10 16.49
C GLU A 48 -9.36 10.53 17.25
N ALA A 49 -10.54 10.01 16.87
CA ALA A 49 -11.79 10.22 17.60
C ALA A 49 -11.70 9.72 19.06
N ALA A 50 -11.01 8.61 19.31
CA ALA A 50 -10.77 8.10 20.65
C ALA A 50 -9.80 9.01 21.45
N VAL A 51 -8.78 9.58 20.81
CA VAL A 51 -7.87 10.56 21.43
C VAL A 51 -8.66 11.81 21.86
N TRP A 52 -9.56 12.31 21.01
CA TRP A 52 -10.46 13.41 21.37
C TRP A 52 -11.32 13.06 22.59
N HIS A 53 -11.92 11.88 22.61
CA HIS A 53 -12.79 11.46 23.72
C HIS A 53 -12.03 11.33 25.04
N ALA A 54 -10.75 10.96 24.99
CA ALA A 54 -9.85 10.93 26.14
C ALA A 54 -9.37 12.32 26.61
N GLY A 55 -9.69 13.39 25.87
CA GLY A 55 -9.21 14.75 26.15
C GLY A 55 -7.77 15.00 25.72
N GLY A 56 -7.19 14.15 24.87
CA GLY A 56 -5.77 14.17 24.50
C GLY A 56 -4.88 13.44 25.49
N GLY A 57 -3.68 13.97 25.73
CA GLY A 57 -2.68 13.44 26.64
C GLY A 57 -1.85 12.29 26.09
N THR A 58 -1.17 11.61 27.01
CA THR A 58 -0.42 10.38 26.74
C THR A 58 -1.33 9.18 26.95
N GLY A 59 -1.24 8.14 26.11
CA GLY A 59 -2.00 6.91 26.34
C GLY A 59 -2.02 5.97 25.15
N PRO A 60 -2.72 4.83 25.26
CA PRO A 60 -2.77 3.82 24.20
C PRO A 60 -3.33 4.36 22.89
N ALA A 61 -4.36 5.22 22.93
CA ALA A 61 -4.92 5.84 21.72
C ALA A 61 -3.92 6.80 21.06
N THR A 62 -3.25 7.65 21.83
CA THR A 62 -2.20 8.56 21.34
C THR A 62 -1.02 7.78 20.73
N LEU A 63 -0.60 6.70 21.38
CA LEU A 63 0.47 5.84 20.86
C LEU A 63 0.03 5.11 19.59
N ALA A 64 -1.18 4.55 19.55
CA ALA A 64 -1.72 3.88 18.36
C ALA A 64 -1.82 4.86 17.19
N TRP A 65 -2.29 6.08 17.44
CA TRP A 65 -2.31 7.15 16.45
C TRP A 65 -0.90 7.39 15.90
N ALA A 66 0.08 7.57 16.79
CA ALA A 66 1.46 7.88 16.42
C ALA A 66 2.11 6.72 15.64
N VAL A 67 1.89 5.47 16.05
CA VAL A 67 2.42 4.29 15.36
C VAL A 67 1.86 4.18 13.94
N ILE A 68 0.57 4.43 13.76
CA ILE A 68 -0.06 4.39 12.43
C ILE A 68 0.48 5.53 11.55
N ALA A 69 0.48 6.77 12.05
CA ALA A 69 0.90 7.94 11.28
C ALA A 69 2.40 7.94 10.93
N LEU A 70 3.25 7.55 11.90
CA LEU A 70 4.69 7.79 11.83
C LEU A 70 5.44 6.60 11.24
N PRO A 71 5.74 5.49 11.94
CA PRO A 71 6.56 4.43 11.36
C PRO A 71 5.81 3.55 10.36
N LEU A 72 4.50 3.35 10.52
CA LEU A 72 3.78 2.34 9.73
C LEU A 72 3.61 2.75 8.25
N LEU A 73 3.08 3.94 7.98
CA LEU A 73 2.85 4.43 6.61
C LEU A 73 4.10 4.49 5.70
N PRO A 74 5.26 5.04 6.12
CA PRO A 74 6.45 5.13 5.28
C PRO A 74 7.06 3.77 4.97
N LEU A 75 6.73 2.72 5.72
CA LEU A 75 7.06 1.35 5.37
C LEU A 75 5.97 0.70 4.50
N TRP A 76 4.70 0.87 4.88
CA TRP A 76 3.56 0.19 4.25
C TRP A 76 3.33 0.60 2.80
N VAL A 77 3.40 1.91 2.51
CA VAL A 77 3.15 2.44 1.16
C VAL A 77 4.17 1.92 0.13
N PRO A 78 5.50 2.09 0.31
CA PRO A 78 6.46 1.59 -0.66
C PRO A 78 6.46 0.06 -0.76
N LEU A 79 6.21 -0.65 0.35
CA LEU A 79 6.04 -2.10 0.33
C LEU A 79 4.85 -2.50 -0.56
N GLY A 80 3.70 -1.84 -0.39
CA GLY A 80 2.51 -2.09 -1.20
C GLY A 80 2.72 -1.77 -2.67
N VAL A 81 3.41 -0.68 -3.00
CA VAL A 81 3.77 -0.37 -4.40
C VAL A 81 4.67 -1.47 -4.97
N LEU A 82 5.67 -1.91 -4.22
CA LEU A 82 6.58 -2.98 -4.66
C LEU A 82 5.84 -4.30 -4.87
N THR A 83 4.93 -4.70 -3.97
CA THR A 83 4.17 -5.94 -4.12
C THR A 83 3.18 -5.88 -5.27
N ALA A 84 2.54 -4.73 -5.49
CA ALA A 84 1.61 -4.52 -6.60
C ALA A 84 2.31 -4.45 -7.97
N ALA A 85 3.59 -4.05 -7.99
CA ALA A 85 4.40 -4.01 -9.19
C ALA A 85 4.92 -5.40 -9.62
N ARG A 86 4.97 -6.38 -8.70
CA ARG A 86 5.46 -7.73 -9.03
C ARG A 86 4.50 -8.41 -10.02
N PRO A 87 5.00 -8.97 -11.14
CA PRO A 87 4.19 -9.78 -12.04
C PRO A 87 3.53 -10.94 -11.28
N ALA A 88 2.31 -11.32 -11.66
CA ALA A 88 1.64 -12.51 -11.16
C ALA A 88 2.31 -13.78 -11.72
N THR A 89 3.59 -14.01 -11.40
CA THR A 89 4.35 -15.18 -11.86
C THR A 89 5.20 -15.72 -10.73
N ARG A 90 4.51 -16.44 -9.85
CA ARG A 90 4.97 -17.76 -9.42
C ARG A 90 3.73 -18.49 -8.93
N PRO A 91 3.36 -19.64 -9.50
CA PRO A 91 2.58 -20.58 -8.71
C PRO A 91 3.38 -20.74 -7.43
N ARG A 92 2.76 -20.52 -6.26
CA ARG A 92 3.26 -21.19 -5.06
C ARG A 92 3.41 -22.64 -5.52
N ARG A 93 4.65 -23.14 -5.55
CA ARG A 93 4.82 -24.58 -5.39
C ARG A 93 4.13 -24.83 -4.07
N SER A 94 2.87 -25.26 -4.11
CA SER A 94 2.41 -26.25 -3.16
C SER A 94 3.51 -27.28 -3.21
N VAL A 95 4.37 -27.28 -2.19
CA VAL A 95 5.13 -28.47 -1.90
C VAL A 95 4.03 -29.51 -1.76
N PRO A 96 3.89 -30.48 -2.70
CA PRO A 96 3.01 -31.58 -2.40
C PRO A 96 3.61 -32.15 -1.12
N LEU A 97 2.85 -32.08 -0.03
CA LEU A 97 3.14 -32.92 1.11
C LEU A 97 2.84 -34.31 0.58
N THR A 98 3.85 -34.93 -0.04
CA THR A 98 3.75 -36.27 -0.61
C THR A 98 3.62 -37.20 0.60
N VAL A 99 2.38 -37.42 1.03
CA VAL A 99 2.05 -38.62 1.78
C VAL A 99 2.30 -39.77 0.82
N ALA A 100 3.35 -40.55 1.09
CA ALA A 100 3.72 -41.71 0.31
C ALA A 100 2.59 -42.77 0.43
N GLY A 101 1.79 -42.90 -0.62
CA GLY A 101 0.89 -44.04 -0.86
C GLY A 101 1.46 -44.94 -1.96
N PRO A 102 1.13 -46.25 -1.96
CA PRO A 102 1.87 -47.25 -2.71
C PRO A 102 1.67 -47.12 -4.23
N ARG A 103 2.76 -47.40 -4.94
CA ARG A 103 2.92 -47.31 -6.39
C ARG A 103 2.01 -48.32 -7.09
N PHE A 104 1.09 -47.85 -7.92
CA PHE A 104 0.48 -48.68 -8.97
C PHE A 104 1.23 -48.49 -10.28
N LEU A 105 1.71 -49.61 -10.81
CA LEU A 105 2.48 -49.73 -12.05
C LEU A 105 1.53 -49.61 -13.25
N VAL A 106 1.74 -48.63 -14.14
CA VAL A 106 1.06 -48.54 -15.44
C VAL A 106 2.15 -48.50 -16.54
N PRO A 107 2.05 -49.33 -17.60
CA PRO A 107 3.13 -49.52 -18.58
C PRO A 107 3.24 -48.37 -19.61
N PRO A 108 4.34 -48.30 -20.38
CA PRO A 108 4.64 -47.16 -21.25
C PRO A 108 4.32 -47.43 -22.73
N ALA A 109 3.66 -46.47 -23.38
CA ALA A 109 3.80 -46.08 -24.79
C ALA A 109 2.64 -45.09 -25.06
N VAL A 110 2.85 -43.90 -25.62
CA VAL A 110 3.03 -43.69 -27.05
C VAL A 110 3.57 -42.27 -27.30
N ALA A 111 4.53 -42.20 -28.22
CA ALA A 111 4.97 -41.08 -29.08
C ALA A 111 4.97 -39.64 -28.54
N ARG A 112 6.17 -39.10 -28.38
CA ARG A 112 6.46 -37.66 -28.29
C ARG A 112 6.08 -36.97 -29.61
N PRO A 113 5.18 -35.97 -29.65
CA PRO A 113 5.13 -35.09 -30.80
C PRO A 113 6.35 -34.18 -30.74
N ARG A 114 7.10 -34.13 -31.85
CA ARG A 114 8.20 -33.19 -32.08
C ARG A 114 7.71 -31.79 -31.75
N LEU A 115 8.42 -31.13 -30.83
CA LEU A 115 8.23 -29.73 -30.51
C LEU A 115 8.55 -28.93 -31.77
N LEU A 116 7.53 -28.61 -32.56
CA LEU A 116 7.67 -27.65 -33.65
C LEU A 116 7.86 -26.29 -32.99
N VAL A 117 9.11 -25.86 -32.88
CA VAL A 117 9.47 -24.50 -32.49
C VAL A 117 8.83 -23.57 -33.53
N PRO A 118 7.81 -22.76 -33.19
CA PRO A 118 7.27 -21.80 -34.14
C PRO A 118 8.38 -20.79 -34.48
N PRO A 119 8.54 -20.43 -35.77
CA PRO A 119 9.55 -19.46 -36.17
C PRO A 119 9.19 -18.08 -35.62
N ALA A 120 10.14 -17.51 -34.87
CA ALA A 120 10.34 -16.07 -34.66
C ALA A 120 9.07 -15.18 -34.58
N ALA A 121 8.18 -15.43 -33.63
CA ALA A 121 7.16 -14.45 -33.25
C ALA A 121 7.75 -13.40 -32.30
N ASN A 122 8.19 -12.28 -32.88
CA ASN A 122 8.29 -10.95 -32.27
C ASN A 122 9.00 -10.83 -30.90
N ARG A 123 10.32 -10.67 -30.93
CA ARG A 123 11.23 -10.42 -29.78
C ARG A 123 11.00 -9.11 -29.00
N SER A 124 9.88 -8.40 -29.15
CA SER A 124 9.74 -7.04 -28.60
C SER A 124 9.18 -6.92 -27.17
N ARG A 125 8.80 -8.02 -26.48
CA ARG A 125 8.25 -7.89 -25.10
C ARG A 125 8.61 -9.00 -24.10
N LEU A 126 9.75 -9.67 -24.26
CA LEU A 126 10.43 -10.32 -23.13
C LEU A 126 11.32 -9.30 -22.42
N LEU A 127 10.70 -8.22 -21.92
CA LEU A 127 11.39 -7.32 -20.99
C LEU A 127 11.48 -8.09 -19.67
N VAL A 128 12.56 -8.86 -19.50
CA VAL A 128 13.08 -9.15 -18.17
C VAL A 128 13.11 -7.80 -17.46
N PRO A 129 12.39 -7.61 -16.34
CA PRO A 129 12.42 -6.34 -15.64
C PRO A 129 13.89 -6.00 -15.41
N SER A 130 14.35 -4.91 -16.01
CA SER A 130 15.75 -4.51 -15.89
C SER A 130 16.08 -4.40 -14.40
N ALA A 131 17.32 -4.72 -14.00
CA ALA A 131 17.74 -4.53 -12.60
C ALA A 131 17.43 -3.08 -12.13
N ALA A 132 17.52 -2.11 -13.05
CA ALA A 132 17.14 -0.72 -12.85
C ALA A 132 15.65 -0.52 -12.50
N ASP A 133 14.72 -1.24 -13.14
CA ASP A 133 13.28 -1.15 -12.82
C ASP A 133 12.96 -1.67 -11.43
N ARG A 134 13.68 -2.70 -10.97
CA ARG A 134 13.56 -3.20 -9.59
C ARG A 134 14.19 -2.23 -8.61
N LEU A 135 15.39 -1.74 -8.91
CA LEU A 135 16.14 -0.81 -8.06
C LEU A 135 15.35 0.48 -7.79
N ARG A 136 14.64 0.99 -8.81
CA ARG A 136 13.78 2.18 -8.69
C ARG A 136 12.77 2.12 -7.54
N LEU A 137 12.17 0.97 -7.28
CA LEU A 137 11.19 0.80 -6.18
C LEU A 137 11.85 0.37 -4.87
N LEU A 138 13.07 -0.15 -4.90
CA LEU A 138 13.83 -0.51 -3.70
C LEU A 138 14.35 0.73 -2.98
N VAL A 139 14.70 1.80 -3.69
CA VAL A 139 15.16 3.06 -3.07
C VAL A 139 14.12 3.65 -2.10
N PRO A 140 12.87 3.95 -2.51
CA PRO A 140 11.87 4.49 -1.57
C PRO A 140 11.50 3.49 -0.47
N LEU A 141 11.60 2.18 -0.72
CA LEU A 141 11.41 1.18 0.33
C LEU A 141 12.54 1.19 1.37
N ALA A 142 13.79 1.29 0.95
CA ALA A 142 14.94 1.36 1.85
C ALA A 142 14.90 2.65 2.69
N VAL A 143 14.59 3.78 2.06
CA VAL A 143 14.36 5.06 2.75
C VAL A 143 13.19 4.94 3.72
N GLY A 144 12.10 4.30 3.30
CA GLY A 144 10.92 4.06 4.14
C GLY A 144 11.23 3.21 5.36
N LEU A 145 12.01 2.14 5.17
CA LEU A 145 12.46 1.27 6.27
C LEU A 145 13.35 2.06 7.24
N ALA A 146 14.34 2.80 6.77
CA ALA A 146 15.21 3.61 7.62
C ALA A 146 14.41 4.67 8.39
N THR A 147 13.51 5.38 7.72
CA THR A 147 12.63 6.39 8.32
C THR A 147 11.71 5.76 9.38
N ALA A 148 11.10 4.62 9.05
CA ALA A 148 10.23 3.88 9.97
C ALA A 148 11.00 3.37 11.20
N SER A 149 12.23 2.86 11.03
CA SER A 149 13.08 2.42 12.14
C SER A 149 13.43 3.57 13.07
N VAL A 150 13.80 4.74 12.53
CA VAL A 150 14.05 5.94 13.33
C VAL A 150 12.79 6.34 14.10
N LEU A 151 11.65 6.48 13.41
CA LEU A 151 10.38 6.88 14.04
C LEU A 151 9.92 5.88 15.12
N ALA A 152 10.04 4.58 14.85
CA ALA A 152 9.70 3.53 15.82
C ALA A 152 10.62 3.58 17.04
N TYR A 153 11.93 3.75 16.84
CA TYR A 153 12.88 3.91 17.94
C TYR A 153 12.57 5.14 18.80
N ARG A 154 12.19 6.27 18.17
CA ARG A 154 11.80 7.48 18.89
C ARG A 154 10.52 7.28 19.68
N LEU A 155 9.49 6.66 19.11
CA LEU A 155 8.26 6.33 19.86
C LEU A 155 8.48 5.33 21.00
N ALA A 156 9.47 4.45 20.88
CA ALA A 156 9.81 3.50 21.94
C ALA A 156 10.62 4.11 23.09
N THR A 157 11.36 5.20 22.83
CA THR A 157 12.30 5.80 23.80
C THR A 157 11.89 7.17 24.32
N ARG A 158 10.93 7.82 23.66
CA ARG A 158 10.46 9.17 23.99
C ARG A 158 8.95 9.18 24.17
N PRO A 159 8.43 10.01 25.09
CA PRO A 159 7.00 10.16 25.26
C PRO A 159 6.38 10.80 24.02
N VAL A 160 5.15 10.39 23.71
CA VAL A 160 4.27 11.03 22.73
C VAL A 160 3.04 11.54 23.46
N SER A 161 2.71 12.82 23.27
CA SER A 161 1.51 13.42 23.83
C SER A 161 0.66 14.07 22.74
N ALA A 162 -0.65 14.03 22.94
CA ALA A 162 -1.61 14.81 22.18
C ALA A 162 -2.09 16.00 23.02
N GLU A 163 -2.21 17.16 22.41
CA GLU A 163 -2.73 18.37 23.03
C GLU A 163 -3.93 18.87 22.22
N THR A 164 -5.05 19.13 22.90
CA THR A 164 -6.21 19.76 22.26
C THR A 164 -5.94 21.27 22.14
N ARG A 165 -5.81 21.75 20.90
CA ARG A 165 -5.59 23.16 20.56
C ARG A 165 -6.83 23.70 19.86
N GLY A 166 -7.81 24.13 20.64
CA GLY A 166 -9.13 24.55 20.16
C GLY A 166 -9.85 23.38 19.47
N HIS A 167 -10.07 23.49 18.16
CA HIS A 167 -10.72 22.45 17.33
C HIS A 167 -9.72 21.52 16.62
N THR A 168 -8.48 21.44 17.10
CA THR A 168 -7.44 20.56 16.53
C THR A 168 -6.74 19.75 17.60
N LEU A 169 -6.25 18.56 17.24
CA LEU A 169 -5.28 17.82 18.04
C LEU A 169 -3.87 18.11 17.54
N GLY A 170 -3.02 18.67 18.39
CA GLY A 170 -1.58 18.76 18.15
C GLY A 170 -0.88 17.54 18.73
N TYR A 171 0.07 16.95 18.00
CA TYR A 171 0.87 15.84 18.51
C TYR A 171 2.30 16.30 18.70
N THR A 172 2.86 16.04 19.87
CA THR A 172 4.26 16.34 20.15
C THR A 172 5.05 15.05 20.13
N VAL A 173 6.08 15.03 19.28
CA VAL A 173 7.02 13.92 19.16
C VAL A 173 8.40 14.53 19.05
N ASP A 174 9.31 14.07 19.91
CA ASP A 174 10.69 14.53 19.90
C ASP A 174 11.43 13.91 18.68
N LEU A 175 11.54 14.67 17.60
CA LEU A 175 12.17 14.26 16.33
C LEU A 175 13.41 15.11 16.05
N PRO A 176 14.63 14.59 16.30
CA PRO A 176 15.85 15.27 15.88
C PRO A 176 15.91 15.26 14.36
N TYR A 177 16.43 16.34 13.77
CA TYR A 177 16.52 16.50 12.31
C TYR A 177 15.16 16.34 11.61
N ALA A 178 14.09 16.91 12.19
CA ALA A 178 12.72 16.80 11.66
C ALA A 178 12.60 17.04 10.14
N PRO A 179 13.29 18.02 9.50
CA PRO A 179 13.24 18.20 8.05
C PRO A 179 13.76 16.97 7.27
N LEU A 180 14.82 16.32 7.77
CA LEU A 180 15.40 15.13 7.13
C LEU A 180 14.46 13.92 7.27
N VAL A 181 13.90 13.72 8.47
CA VAL A 181 12.91 12.65 8.71
C VAL A 181 11.67 12.85 7.85
N LEU A 182 11.17 14.09 7.75
CA LEU A 182 10.06 14.44 6.87
C LEU A 182 10.39 14.20 5.40
N ALA A 183 11.57 14.62 4.93
CA ALA A 183 11.99 14.36 3.56
C ALA A 183 12.06 12.86 3.25
N GLY A 184 12.63 12.06 4.17
CA GLY A 184 12.63 10.60 4.08
C GLY A 184 11.23 10.01 4.02
N TYR A 185 10.31 10.50 4.87
CA TYR A 185 8.91 10.08 4.88
C TYR A 185 8.20 10.37 3.56
N LEU A 186 8.32 11.60 3.04
CA LEU A 186 7.69 12.01 1.78
C LEU A 186 8.29 11.25 0.59
N LEU A 187 9.61 11.04 0.57
CA LEU A 187 10.28 10.25 -0.46
C LEU A 187 9.81 8.79 -0.44
N ALA A 188 9.66 8.20 0.74
CA ALA A 188 9.18 6.82 0.89
C ALA A 188 7.72 6.65 0.44
N THR A 189 6.86 7.60 0.82
CA THR A 189 5.41 7.51 0.56
C THR A 189 5.04 8.03 -0.83
N ILE A 190 5.19 9.33 -1.07
CA ILE A 190 4.86 9.99 -2.33
C ILE A 190 5.81 9.54 -3.44
N GLY A 191 7.11 9.47 -3.14
CA GLY A 191 8.10 9.03 -4.13
C GLY A 191 7.84 7.61 -4.64
N ALA A 192 7.46 6.67 -3.77
CA ALA A 192 7.08 5.32 -4.23
C ALA A 192 5.88 5.34 -5.19
N LEU A 193 4.84 6.13 -4.89
CA LEU A 193 3.65 6.25 -5.72
C LEU A 193 3.96 6.90 -7.08
N LEU A 194 4.75 7.96 -7.10
CA LEU A 194 5.18 8.64 -8.34
C LEU A 194 6.10 7.75 -9.18
N LEU A 195 6.93 6.93 -8.52
CA LEU A 195 7.75 5.92 -9.16
C LEU A 195 6.98 4.62 -9.47
N ALA A 196 5.66 4.56 -9.32
CA ALA A 196 4.88 3.45 -9.87
C ALA A 196 4.71 3.60 -11.39
N ARG A 197 4.64 2.49 -12.14
CA ARG A 197 4.33 2.54 -13.59
C ARG A 197 2.84 2.77 -13.87
N ASP A 198 1.99 2.34 -12.95
CA ASP A 198 0.53 2.50 -13.02
C ASP A 198 0.13 3.99 -13.00
N ARG A 199 -0.79 4.40 -13.87
CA ARG A 199 -1.22 5.81 -13.98
C ARG A 199 -2.04 6.24 -12.76
N LEU A 200 -2.89 5.38 -12.21
CA LEU A 200 -3.72 5.73 -11.05
C LEU A 200 -2.88 5.85 -9.78
N LEU A 201 -1.86 5.01 -9.61
CA LEU A 201 -0.93 5.15 -8.48
C LEU A 201 -0.10 6.44 -8.58
N ARG A 202 0.27 6.87 -9.79
CA ARG A 202 0.92 8.17 -9.99
C ARG A 202 0.00 9.34 -9.70
N ILE A 203 -1.27 9.27 -10.15
CA ILE A 203 -2.29 10.27 -9.80
C ILE A 203 -2.48 10.33 -8.29
N LEU A 204 -2.54 9.18 -7.62
CA LEU A 204 -2.60 9.11 -6.16
C LEU A 204 -1.38 9.82 -5.54
N GLY A 205 -0.16 9.53 -6.00
CA GLY A 205 1.05 10.22 -5.55
C GLY A 205 1.00 11.73 -5.76
N LEU A 206 0.50 12.20 -6.91
CA LEU A 206 0.34 13.63 -7.20
C LEU A 206 -0.71 14.28 -6.28
N VAL A 207 -1.85 13.63 -6.08
CA VAL A 207 -2.93 14.12 -5.19
C VAL A 207 -2.44 14.17 -3.75
N THR A 208 -1.77 13.12 -3.25
CA THR A 208 -1.19 13.11 -1.91
C THR A 208 -0.07 14.13 -1.74
N GLY A 209 0.79 14.30 -2.76
CA GLY A 209 1.86 15.30 -2.74
C GLY A 209 1.34 16.73 -2.77
N ALA A 210 0.33 17.01 -3.60
CA ALA A 210 -0.35 18.30 -3.61
C ALA A 210 -1.04 18.56 -2.27
N GLY A 211 -1.77 17.58 -1.73
CA GLY A 211 -2.36 17.67 -0.40
C GLY A 211 -1.33 18.00 0.69
N ALA A 212 -0.18 17.32 0.70
CA ALA A 212 0.91 17.60 1.64
C ALA A 212 1.49 19.01 1.47
N ALA A 213 1.70 19.48 0.24
CA ALA A 213 2.19 20.84 -0.03
C ALA A 213 1.18 21.89 0.44
N VAL A 214 -0.12 21.69 0.16
CA VAL A 214 -1.19 22.57 0.63
C VAL A 214 -1.24 22.58 2.17
N CYS A 215 -1.11 21.42 2.83
CA CYS A 215 -0.99 21.34 4.29
C CYS A 215 0.19 22.17 4.82
N ALA A 216 1.35 22.08 4.18
CA ALA A 216 2.55 22.80 4.60
C ALA A 216 2.40 24.33 4.42
N LEU A 217 1.76 24.78 3.34
CA LEU A 217 1.63 26.20 3.00
C LEU A 217 0.52 26.91 3.79
N LEU A 218 -0.57 26.21 4.08
CA LEU A 218 -1.76 26.80 4.71
C LEU A 218 -1.83 26.54 6.23
N TRP A 219 -0.70 26.17 6.85
CA TRP A 219 -0.55 25.82 8.27
C TRP A 219 -1.00 26.91 9.27
N ARG A 220 -1.40 28.10 8.80
CA ARG A 220 -1.74 29.28 9.62
C ARG A 220 -3.23 29.68 9.61
N THR A 221 -4.08 29.15 8.74
CA THR A 221 -5.48 29.64 8.60
C THR A 221 -6.49 28.52 8.30
N GLU A 222 -7.04 27.84 9.32
CA GLU A 222 -8.24 26.96 9.18
C GLU A 222 -8.04 25.56 8.53
N PHE A 223 -6.91 24.88 8.77
CA PHE A 223 -6.48 23.69 8.01
C PHE A 223 -6.88 22.30 8.58
N VAL A 224 -8.14 22.13 8.98
CA VAL A 224 -8.55 21.01 9.84
C VAL A 224 -9.42 19.96 9.09
N SER A 225 -9.99 20.26 7.92
CA SER A 225 -10.75 19.27 7.13
C SER A 225 -9.95 18.60 6.00
N THR A 226 -8.78 19.14 5.64
CA THR A 226 -8.07 18.75 4.41
C THR A 226 -7.51 17.33 4.46
N TRP A 227 -7.03 16.86 5.62
CA TRP A 227 -6.47 15.51 5.72
C TRP A 227 -7.54 14.43 5.55
N CYS A 228 -8.72 14.66 6.11
CA CYS A 228 -9.84 13.73 6.07
C CYS A 228 -10.43 13.68 4.65
N ALA A 229 -10.58 14.84 4.01
CA ALA A 229 -10.94 14.94 2.59
C ALA A 229 -9.91 14.25 1.68
N LEU A 230 -8.61 14.49 1.91
CA LEU A 230 -7.53 13.83 1.18
C LEU A 230 -7.57 12.31 1.35
N ALA A 231 -7.78 11.82 2.58
CA ALA A 231 -7.89 10.40 2.86
C ALA A 231 -9.10 9.77 2.14
N ALA A 232 -10.25 10.46 2.10
CA ALA A 232 -11.41 10.01 1.34
C ALA A 232 -11.12 9.92 -0.17
N VAL A 233 -10.53 10.98 -0.77
CA VAL A 233 -10.16 10.99 -2.19
C VAL A 233 -9.14 9.90 -2.51
N ALA A 234 -8.09 9.76 -1.69
CA ALA A 234 -7.09 8.72 -1.82
C ALA A 234 -7.72 7.31 -1.75
N SER A 235 -8.68 7.13 -0.85
CA SER A 235 -9.41 5.86 -0.68
C SER A 235 -10.25 5.49 -1.89
N LEU A 236 -10.95 6.46 -2.48
CA LEU A 236 -11.71 6.25 -3.71
C LEU A 236 -10.80 5.95 -4.90
N LEU A 237 -9.65 6.65 -5.01
CA LEU A 237 -8.65 6.36 -6.05
C LEU A 237 -8.10 4.94 -5.92
N LEU A 238 -7.81 4.48 -4.70
CA LEU A 238 -7.36 3.11 -4.43
C LEU A 238 -8.44 2.08 -4.75
N LEU A 239 -9.71 2.36 -4.41
CA LEU A 239 -10.84 1.50 -4.77
C LEU A 239 -11.00 1.37 -6.30
N VAL A 240 -10.91 2.49 -7.01
CA VAL A 240 -10.97 2.51 -8.48
C VAL A 240 -9.77 1.76 -9.07
N TRP A 241 -8.58 1.98 -8.51
CA TRP A 241 -7.35 1.29 -8.91
C TRP A 241 -7.51 -0.22 -8.78
N VAL A 242 -7.88 -0.74 -7.60
CA VAL A 242 -7.99 -2.19 -7.37
C VAL A 242 -9.07 -2.83 -8.25
N ARG A 243 -10.21 -2.17 -8.45
CA ARG A 243 -11.29 -2.68 -9.33
C ARG A 243 -10.88 -2.74 -10.80
N ARG A 244 -9.97 -1.86 -11.24
CA ARG A 244 -9.43 -1.84 -12.60
C ARG A 244 -8.27 -2.84 -12.80
N ARG A 245 -7.81 -3.52 -11.76
CA ARG A 245 -6.74 -4.53 -11.88
C ARG A 245 -7.23 -5.75 -12.66
N PRO A 246 -6.51 -6.19 -13.71
CA PRO A 246 -6.77 -7.45 -14.38
C PRO A 246 -6.69 -8.62 -13.39
N ARG A 247 -7.49 -9.66 -13.62
CA ARG A 247 -7.38 -10.92 -12.88
C ARG A 247 -6.02 -11.57 -13.16
N SER A 248 -5.43 -12.21 -12.15
CA SER A 248 -4.32 -13.13 -12.42
C SER A 248 -4.92 -14.37 -13.06
N ASP A 249 -4.72 -14.59 -14.36
CA ASP A 249 -5.13 -15.85 -15.00
C ASP A 249 -4.28 -17.00 -14.46
N PRO A 250 -4.87 -18.01 -13.81
CA PRO A 250 -4.12 -19.16 -13.27
C PRO A 250 -3.64 -20.10 -14.37
N ASN A 251 -4.21 -20.00 -15.58
CA ASN A 251 -3.94 -20.90 -16.69
C ASN A 251 -4.09 -20.10 -17.99
N PRO A 252 -3.00 -19.77 -18.71
CA PRO A 252 -3.14 -19.27 -20.07
C PRO A 252 -3.70 -20.43 -20.88
N THR A 253 -5.01 -20.44 -21.12
CA THR A 253 -5.67 -21.42 -21.96
C THR A 253 -4.95 -21.41 -23.29
N VAL A 254 -4.14 -22.45 -23.55
CA VAL A 254 -3.57 -22.70 -24.86
C VAL A 254 -4.76 -22.98 -25.76
N THR A 255 -5.24 -21.96 -26.46
CA THR A 255 -6.28 -22.09 -27.47
C THR A 255 -5.71 -22.97 -28.58
N ARG A 256 -5.92 -24.28 -28.48
CA ARG A 256 -5.70 -25.21 -29.59
C ARG A 256 -6.70 -24.81 -30.67
N ARG A 257 -6.21 -24.16 -31.74
CA ARG A 257 -7.01 -24.07 -32.98
C ARG A 257 -7.25 -25.50 -33.47
N PRO A 258 -8.50 -25.91 -33.76
CA PRO A 258 -8.72 -27.14 -34.50
C PRO A 258 -8.11 -26.97 -35.90
N LEU A 259 -7.24 -27.91 -36.28
CA LEU A 259 -6.79 -28.04 -37.66
C LEU A 259 -8.00 -28.50 -38.47
N SER A 260 -8.53 -27.63 -39.32
CA SER A 260 -9.49 -28.00 -40.35
C SER A 260 -8.77 -28.91 -41.35
N SER A 261 -9.24 -30.17 -41.42
CA SER A 261 -8.93 -31.14 -42.47
C SER A 261 -9.59 -30.76 -43.79
#